data_AF-X1EPW0-F1
#
_entry.id   AF-X1EPW0-F1
#
_cell.length_a   1.000
_cell.length_b   1.000
_cell.length_c   1.000
_cell.angle_alpha   90.00
_cell.angle_beta   90.00
_cell.angle_gamma   90.00
#
_symmetry.space_group_name_H-M   'P 1'
#
loop_
_entity.id
_entity.type
_entity.pdbx_description
1 polymer ?
#
loop_
_entity_poly.entity_id
_entity_poly.type
_entity_poly.pdbx_seq_one_letter_code
_entity_poly.pdbx_strand_id
1 'polypeptide(L)'
;MPPIMGAAAFIMAELTAVSYITICFYALIPAVLYFLSVLISVHFEAVKHNLKGSSTININKIKILKELYYFIPLVGIVVLLILRFSPMRAAFGGIILTIL
;
A
#
# COMPACT_ATOMS: atom_id res chain seq x y z
N MET A 1 3.97 4.25 -2.88
CA MET A 1 3.45 3.48 -4.04
C MET A 1 1.99 3.85 -4.19
N PRO A 2 1.47 4.16 -5.38
CA PRO A 2 0.03 4.18 -5.52
C PRO A 2 -0.40 2.72 -5.23
N PRO A 3 -1.36 2.48 -4.32
CA PRO A 3 -1.84 1.14 -3.96
C PRO A 3 -2.30 0.30 -5.17
N ILE A 4 -2.47 0.96 -6.32
CA ILE A 4 -2.92 0.48 -7.62
C ILE A 4 -2.00 -0.62 -8.20
N MET A 5 -0.68 -0.59 -7.96
CA MET A 5 0.23 -1.57 -8.58
C MET A 5 0.36 -2.92 -7.84
N GLY A 6 -0.12 -3.00 -6.60
CA GLY A 6 -0.05 -4.25 -5.82
C GLY A 6 -1.29 -5.11 -6.07
N ALA A 7 -2.37 -4.78 -5.38
CA ALA A 7 -3.61 -5.56 -5.40
C ALA A 7 -4.35 -5.47 -6.75
N ALA A 8 -4.50 -4.25 -7.32
CA ALA A 8 -5.25 -4.10 -8.56
C ALA A 8 -4.52 -4.67 -9.78
N ALA A 9 -3.19 -4.51 -9.86
CA ALA A 9 -2.41 -5.14 -10.94
C ALA A 9 -2.36 -6.67 -10.81
N PHE A 10 -2.36 -7.22 -9.59
CA PHE A 10 -2.47 -8.66 -9.36
C PHE A 10 -3.81 -9.20 -9.86
N ILE A 11 -4.92 -8.52 -9.52
CA ILE A 11 -6.26 -8.87 -10.03
C ILE A 11 -6.32 -8.74 -11.55
N MET A 12 -5.74 -7.68 -12.14
CA MET A 12 -5.68 -7.53 -13.59
C MET A 12 -4.90 -8.66 -14.26
N ALA A 13 -3.76 -9.07 -13.69
CA ALA A 13 -2.97 -10.19 -14.21
C ALA A 13 -3.78 -11.50 -14.19
N GLU A 14 -4.51 -11.74 -13.11
CA GLU A 14 -5.38 -12.91 -12.95
C GLU A 14 -6.54 -12.90 -13.94
N LEU A 15 -7.24 -11.77 -14.11
CA LEU A 15 -8.41 -11.65 -14.97
C LEU A 15 -8.07 -11.63 -16.46
N THR A 16 -6.98 -10.95 -16.85
CA THR A 16 -6.58 -10.79 -18.25
C THR A 16 -5.67 -11.91 -18.75
N ALA A 17 -5.21 -12.80 -17.85
CA ALA A 17 -4.21 -13.82 -18.13
C ALA A 17 -2.90 -13.27 -18.72
N VAL A 18 -2.62 -11.97 -18.49
CA VAL A 18 -1.37 -11.31 -18.90
C VAL A 18 -0.39 -11.35 -17.72
N SER A 19 0.89 -11.56 -18.01
CA SER A 19 1.93 -11.57 -16.97
C SER A 19 1.96 -10.26 -16.18
N TYR A 20 2.09 -10.37 -14.85
CA TYR A 20 2.21 -9.23 -13.93
C TYR A 20 3.31 -8.25 -14.38
N ILE A 21 4.47 -8.76 -14.81
CA ILE A 21 5.61 -7.95 -15.25
C ILE A 21 5.23 -7.11 -16.47
N THR A 22 4.46 -7.68 -17.40
CA THR A 22 3.99 -6.98 -18.59
C THR A 22 3.07 -5.81 -18.22
N ILE A 23 2.15 -6.02 -17.27
CA ILE A 23 1.26 -4.97 -16.76
C ILE A 23 2.08 -3.86 -16.08
N CYS A 24 3.07 -4.22 -15.26
CA CYS A 24 3.98 -3.25 -14.64
C CYS A 24 4.74 -2.42 -15.68
N PHE A 25 5.20 -3.06 -16.76
CA PHE A 25 5.93 -2.37 -17.82
C PHE A 25 5.05 -1.34 -18.55
N TYR A 26 3.81 -1.70 -18.88
CA TYR A 26 2.86 -0.77 -19.48
C TYR A 26 2.46 0.38 -18.55
N ALA A 27 2.40 0.13 -17.23
CA ALA A 27 2.08 1.15 -16.24
C ALA A 27 3.23 2.11 -15.92
N LEU A 28 4.46 1.84 -16.38
CA LEU A 28 5.65 2.57 -15.95
C LEU A 28 5.62 4.06 -16.34
N ILE A 29 5.35 4.35 -17.61
CA ILE A 29 5.27 5.74 -18.12
C ILE A 29 4.17 6.55 -17.41
N PRO A 30 2.90 6.08 -17.36
CA PRO A 30 1.85 6.84 -16.67
C PRO A 30 2.11 6.98 -15.17
N ALA A 31 2.73 5.99 -14.52
CA ALA A 31 3.09 6.09 -13.11
C ALA A 31 4.11 7.22 -12.86
N VAL A 32 5.16 7.30 -13.68
CA VAL A 32 6.18 8.36 -13.56
C VAL A 32 5.57 9.74 -13.77
N LEU A 33 4.74 9.92 -14.79
CA LEU A 33 4.07 11.19 -15.07
C LEU A 33 3.12 11.61 -13.94
N TYR A 34 2.37 10.65 -13.39
CA TYR A 34 1.51 10.89 -12.24
C TYR A 34 2.31 11.36 -11.03
N PHE A 35 3.40 10.65 -10.71
CA PHE A 35 4.25 11.01 -9.58
C PHE A 35 4.87 12.39 -9.74
N LEU A 36 5.43 12.69 -10.91
CA LEU A 36 5.98 14.02 -11.18
C LEU A 36 4.91 15.11 -11.01
N SER A 37 3.72 14.90 -11.55
CA SER A 37 2.61 15.85 -11.45
C SER A 37 2.22 16.11 -10.00
N VAL A 38 2.01 15.06 -9.21
CA VAL A 38 1.66 15.18 -7.79
C VAL A 38 2.79 15.85 -7.01
N LEU A 39 4.04 15.48 -7.25
CA LEU A 39 5.19 16.04 -6.55
C LEU A 39 5.30 17.55 -6.80
N ILE A 40 5.14 17.96 -8.06
CA ILE A 40 5.11 19.37 -8.46
C ILE A 40 3.93 20.10 -7.81
N SER A 41 2.72 19.55 -7.88
CA SER A 41 1.53 20.15 -7.27
C SER A 41 1.68 20.33 -5.75
N VAL A 42 2.14 19.30 -5.04
CA VAL A 42 2.34 19.35 -3.58
C VAL A 42 3.46 20.33 -3.22
N HIS A 43 4.56 20.36 -3.98
CA HIS A 43 5.64 21.29 -3.74
C HIS A 43 5.17 22.74 -3.88
N PHE A 44 4.47 23.08 -4.95
CA PHE A 44 3.94 24.43 -5.15
C PHE A 44 2.89 24.80 -4.10
N GLU A 45 2.01 23.88 -3.72
CA GLU A 45 1.01 24.12 -2.68
C GLU A 45 1.70 24.35 -1.31
N ALA A 46 2.73 23.57 -0.97
CA ALA A 46 3.50 23.75 0.25
C ALA A 46 4.25 25.08 0.30
N VAL A 47 4.86 25.50 -0.82
CA VAL A 47 5.53 26.80 -0.94
C VAL A 47 4.52 27.95 -0.82
N LYS A 48 3.37 27.83 -1.48
CA LYS A 48 2.27 28.82 -1.42
C LYS A 48 1.77 29.03 0.00
N HIS A 49 1.65 27.96 0.79
CA HIS A 49 1.21 28.01 2.19
C HIS A 49 2.36 28.22 3.19
N ASN A 50 3.59 28.46 2.73
CA ASN A 50 4.77 28.62 3.58
C ASN A 50 4.94 27.49 4.62
N LEU A 51 4.58 26.26 4.24
CA LEU A 51 4.70 25.11 5.13
C LEU A 51 6.17 24.81 5.38
N LYS A 52 6.61 24.92 6.63
CA LYS A 52 7.95 24.54 7.08
C LYS A 52 7.90 23.13 7.67
N GLY A 53 8.90 22.32 7.35
CA GLY A 53 9.05 21.00 7.95
C GLY A 53 9.18 21.13 9.48
N SER A 54 8.29 20.47 10.22
CA SER A 54 8.42 20.38 11.67
C SER A 54 9.57 19.44 12.01
N SER A 55 10.58 19.95 12.72
CA SER A 55 11.76 19.19 13.16
C SER A 55 11.50 18.34 14.42
N THR A 56 10.33 18.47 15.04
CA THR A 56 10.03 17.77 16.29
C THR A 56 9.37 16.42 16.01
N ILE A 57 10.16 15.48 15.51
CA ILE A 57 9.73 14.07 15.49
C ILE A 57 9.97 13.52 16.90
N ASN A 58 9.02 13.74 17.80
CA ASN A 58 9.06 13.14 19.14
C ASN A 58 8.59 11.68 19.03
N ILE A 59 9.51 10.80 18.64
CA ILE A 59 9.24 9.38 18.42
C ILE A 59 9.16 8.70 19.79
N ASN A 60 7.94 8.57 20.32
CA ASN A 60 7.72 7.78 21.53
C ASN A 60 7.80 6.28 21.20
N LYS A 61 8.94 5.66 21.50
CA LYS A 61 9.21 4.23 21.26
C LYS A 61 8.17 3.29 21.89
N ILE A 62 7.55 3.69 23.00
CA ILE A 62 6.53 2.90 23.70
C ILE A 62 5.21 2.90 22.91
N LYS A 63 4.90 3.99 22.20
CA LYS A 63 3.71 4.09 21.36
C LYS A 63 3.81 3.18 20.14
N ILE A 64 4.99 3.09 19.52
CA ILE A 64 5.27 2.18 18.40
C ILE A 64 5.07 0.73 18.82
N LEU A 65 5.54 0.35 20.01
CA LEU A 65 5.38 -1.02 20.51
C LEU A 65 3.90 -1.39 20.75
N LYS A 66 3.08 -0.40 21.11
CA LYS A 66 1.63 -0.56 21.22
C LYS A 66 0.92 -0.59 19.88
N GLU A 67 1.54 -0.17 18.79
CA GLU A 67 0.97 -0.22 17.43
C GLU A 67 1.33 -1.52 16.68
N LEU A 68 2.08 -2.44 17.32
CA LEU A 68 2.41 -3.74 16.74
C LEU A 68 1.18 -4.60 16.41
N TYR A 69 0.01 -4.35 17.01
CA TYR A 69 -1.21 -5.08 16.68
C TYR A 69 -1.67 -4.85 15.24
N TYR A 70 -1.24 -3.78 14.56
CA TYR A 70 -1.50 -3.59 13.13
C TYR A 70 -0.88 -4.70 12.25
N PHE A 71 0.03 -5.51 12.78
CA PHE A 71 0.55 -6.70 12.09
C PHE A 71 -0.38 -7.92 12.18
N ILE A 72 -1.39 -7.94 13.06
CA ILE A 72 -2.31 -9.08 13.23
C ILE A 72 -2.98 -9.50 11.91
N PRO A 73 -3.52 -8.59 11.08
CA PRO A 73 -4.12 -8.95 9.80
C PRO A 73 -3.11 -9.54 8.82
N LEU A 74 -1.88 -9.03 8.80
CA LEU A 74 -0.81 -9.52 7.93
C LEU A 74 -0.44 -10.97 8.29
N VAL A 75 -0.22 -11.23 9.57
CA VAL A 75 0.09 -12.58 10.07
C VAL A 75 -1.09 -13.52 9.80
N GLY A 76 -2.33 -13.06 10.02
CA GLY A 76 -3.53 -13.83 9.73
C GLY A 76 -3.66 -14.26 8.27
N ILE A 77 -3.39 -13.36 7.32
CA ILE A 77 -3.38 -13.67 5.88
C ILE A 77 -2.32 -14.76 5.58
N VAL A 78 -1.11 -14.62 6.11
CA VAL A 78 -0.02 -15.59 5.88
C VAL A 78 -0.41 -16.98 6.42
N VAL A 79 -0.97 -17.05 7.63
CA VAL A 79 -1.43 -18.31 8.23
C VAL A 79 -2.54 -18.95 7.40
N LEU A 80 -3.53 -18.17 6.95
CA LEU A 80 -4.63 -18.68 6.10
C LEU A 80 -4.12 -19.23 4.76
N LEU A 81 -3.10 -18.61 4.17
CA LEU A 81 -2.47 -19.10 2.95
C LEU A 81 -1.69 -20.41 3.18
N ILE A 82 -0.96 -20.53 4.31
CA ILE A 82 -0.27 -21.78 4.70
C ILE A 82 -1.28 -22.92 4.88
N LEU A 83 -2.46 -22.62 5.42
CA LEU A 83 -3.58 -23.56 5.57
C LEU A 83 -4.30 -23.89 4.24
N ARG A 84 -3.73 -23.50 3.09
CA ARG A 84 -4.23 -23.75 1.73
C ARG A 84 -5.61 -23.14 1.44
N PHE A 85 -6.00 -22.09 2.14
CA PHE A 85 -7.17 -21.31 1.72
C PHE A 85 -6.87 -20.54 0.43
N SER A 86 -7.92 -20.26 -0.35
CA SER A 86 -7.74 -19.42 -1.54
C SER A 86 -7.34 -17.99 -1.14
N PRO A 87 -6.56 -17.28 -1.97
CA PRO A 87 -6.13 -15.91 -1.69
C PRO A 87 -7.31 -14.98 -1.37
N MET A 88 -8.44 -15.16 -2.04
CA MET A 88 -9.67 -14.39 -1.81
C MET A 88 -10.27 -14.64 -0.41
N ARG A 89 -10.26 -15.88 0.08
CA ARG A 89 -10.71 -16.21 1.46
C ARG A 89 -9.74 -15.70 2.52
N ALA A 90 -8.44 -15.78 2.25
CA ALA A 90 -7.41 -15.23 3.14
C ALA A 90 -7.54 -13.70 3.27
N ALA A 91 -7.76 -12.99 2.15
CA ALA A 91 -8.00 -11.55 2.14
C ALA A 91 -9.25 -11.18 2.95
N PHE A 92 -10.36 -11.91 2.78
CA PHE A 92 -11.58 -11.69 3.56
C PHE A 92 -11.36 -11.88 5.07
N GLY A 93 -10.64 -12.93 5.47
CA GLY A 93 -10.25 -13.14 6.87
C GLY A 93 -9.36 -12.03 7.42
N GLY A 94 -8.43 -11.51 6.60
CA GLY A 94 -7.60 -10.36 6.96
C GLY A 94 -8.42 -9.09 7.23
N ILE A 95 -9.47 -8.83 6.43
CA ILE A 95 -10.38 -7.68 6.65
C ILE A 95 -11.14 -7.82 7.98
N ILE A 96 -11.55 -9.03 8.34
CA ILE A 96 -12.21 -9.26 9.65
C ILE A 96 -11.22 -9.00 10.78
N LEU A 97 -9.97 -9.44 10.64
CA LEU A 97 -8.92 -9.24 11.64
C LEU A 97 -8.53 -7.77 11.83
N THR A 98 -8.70 -6.90 10.82
CA THR A 98 -8.47 -5.45 10.98
C THR A 98 -9.49 -4.74 11.87
N ILE A 99 -10.65 -5.34 12.12
CA ILE A 99 -11.73 -4.75 12.93
C ILE A 99 -11.49 -4.98 14.44
N LEU A 100 -10.68 -5.98 14.78
CA LEU A 100 -10.23 -6.33 16.14
C LEU A 100 -9.09 -5.42 16.60
#